data_AF-A0A944D5Z1-F1
#
_entry.id   AF-A0A944D5Z1-F1
#
_cell.length_a   1.000
_cell.length_b   1.000
_cell.length_c   1.000
_cell.angle_alpha   90.00
_cell.angle_beta   90.00
_cell.angle_gamma   90.00
#
_symmetry.space_group_name_H-M   'P 1'
#
loop_
_entity.id
_entity.type
_entity.pdbx_description
1 polymer ?
#
loop_
_entity_poly.entity_id
_entity_poly.type
_entity_poly.pdbx_seq_one_letter_code
_entity_poly.pdbx_strand_id
1 'polypeptide(L)'
;METEHRELAYERARKKVKKIQKFYRSLVGAIFTITIVGAVNFYVNEWEYPWFLWVVFGLGISLFFKGIEAFDWSIFSKDWEERKIKQLIDKEKK
;
A
#
# COMPACT_ATOMS: atom_id res chain seq x y z
N MET A 1 -12.43 32.25 5.14
CA MET A 1 -12.58 31.48 3.89
C MET A 1 -11.23 31.05 3.31
N GLU A 2 -10.21 31.90 3.28
CA GLU A 2 -8.89 31.52 2.73
C GLU A 2 -8.08 30.55 3.62
N THR A 3 -8.25 30.64 4.94
CA THR A 3 -7.65 29.72 5.93
C THR A 3 -8.17 28.29 5.78
N GLU A 4 -9.49 28.12 5.64
CA GLU A 4 -10.13 26.80 5.46
C GLU A 4 -9.66 26.09 4.19
N HIS A 5 -9.51 26.82 3.08
CA HIS A 5 -8.97 26.24 1.84
C HIS A 5 -7.52 25.75 1.99
N ARG A 6 -6.68 26.45 2.78
CA ARG A 6 -5.31 26.03 3.05
C ARG A 6 -5.25 24.81 3.96
N GLU A 7 -6.08 24.73 4.99
CA GLU A 7 -6.14 23.55 5.88
C GLU A 7 -6.60 22.30 5.13
N LEU A 8 -7.63 22.40 4.27
CA LEU A 8 -8.10 21.29 3.43
C LEU A 8 -7.05 20.82 2.41
N ALA A 9 -6.22 21.72 1.89
CA ALA A 9 -5.11 21.37 1.02
C ALA A 9 -3.99 20.64 1.79
N TYR A 10 -3.68 21.12 2.99
CA TYR A 10 -2.70 20.49 3.89
C TYR A 10 -3.11 19.09 4.34
N GLU A 11 -4.37 18.92 4.75
CA GLU A 11 -4.96 17.61 5.12
C GLU A 11 -4.83 16.59 3.98
N ARG A 12 -5.14 17.01 2.74
CA ARG A 12 -5.01 16.15 1.55
C ARG A 12 -3.57 15.77 1.27
N ALA A 13 -2.64 16.72 1.36
CA ALA A 13 -1.21 16.45 1.21
C ALA A 13 -0.71 15.47 2.28
N ARG A 14 -1.10 15.69 3.54
CA ARG A 14 -0.72 14.83 4.68
C ARG A 14 -1.23 13.39 4.52
N LYS A 15 -2.47 13.21 4.05
CA LYS A 15 -3.04 11.89 3.75
C LYS A 15 -2.24 11.14 2.67
N LYS A 16 -1.81 11.83 1.60
CA LYS A 16 -0.95 11.24 0.56
C LYS A 16 0.39 10.78 1.13
N VAL A 17 1.06 11.64 1.90
CA VAL A 17 2.35 11.31 2.53
C VAL A 17 2.20 10.11 3.48
N LYS A 18 1.13 10.07 4.28
CA LYS A 18 0.88 8.98 5.23
C LYS A 18 0.65 7.62 4.53
N LYS A 19 -0.02 7.61 3.37
CA LYS A 19 -0.16 6.39 2.53
C LYS A 19 1.20 5.89 2.05
N ILE A 20 2.01 6.78 1.49
CA ILE A 20 3.36 6.45 1.01
C ILE A 20 4.23 5.95 2.16
N GLN A 21 4.20 6.61 3.31
CA GLN A 21 4.97 6.19 4.49
C GLN A 21 4.56 4.81 5.01
N LYS A 22 3.26 4.48 4.99
CA LYS A 22 2.74 3.16 5.35
C LYS A 22 3.29 2.07 4.42
N PHE A 23 3.38 2.36 3.12
CA PHE A 23 4.00 1.47 2.13
C PHE A 23 5.49 1.25 2.39
N TYR A 24 6.25 2.31 2.62
CA TYR A 24 7.68 2.19 2.93
C TYR A 24 7.92 1.36 4.20
N ARG A 25 7.11 1.51 5.25
CA ARG A 25 7.21 0.64 6.44
C ARG A 25 7.03 -0.84 6.10
N SER A 26 6.07 -1.17 5.24
CA SER A 26 5.89 -2.56 4.81
C SER A 26 7.00 -3.07 3.92
N LEU A 27 7.58 -2.22 3.08
CA LEU A 27 8.72 -2.55 2.23
C LEU A 27 9.97 -2.87 3.07
N VAL A 28 10.28 -2.01 4.05
CA VAL A 28 11.39 -2.23 4.98
C VAL A 28 11.19 -3.51 5.77
N GLY A 29 9.99 -3.76 6.28
CA GLY A 29 9.67 -5.01 6.98
C GLY A 29 9.87 -6.24 6.09
N ALA A 30 9.40 -6.18 4.84
CA ALA A 30 9.57 -7.28 3.89
C ALA A 30 11.04 -7.55 3.55
N ILE A 31 11.85 -6.51 3.33
CA ILE A 31 13.30 -6.65 3.11
C ILE A 31 13.95 -7.32 4.32
N PHE A 32 13.63 -6.88 5.55
CA PHE A 32 14.13 -7.50 6.77
C PHE A 32 13.76 -8.98 6.86
N THR A 33 12.51 -9.33 6.58
CA THR A 33 12.07 -10.73 6.61
C THR A 33 12.78 -11.56 5.56
N ILE A 34 12.91 -11.06 4.33
CA ILE A 34 13.63 -11.77 3.25
C ILE A 34 15.09 -12.01 3.66
N THR A 35 15.77 -11.00 4.23
CA THR A 35 17.16 -11.13 4.70
C THR A 35 17.29 -12.19 5.80
N ILE A 36 16.39 -12.19 6.79
CA ILE A 36 16.40 -13.19 7.88
C ILE A 36 16.16 -14.59 7.32
N VAL A 37 15.16 -14.76 6.46
CA VAL A 37 14.83 -16.07 5.91
C VAL A 37 15.89 -16.58 4.93
N GLY A 38 16.51 -15.69 4.15
CA GLY A 38 17.66 -16.02 3.31
C GLY A 38 18.86 -16.48 4.15
N ALA A 39 19.15 -15.80 5.26
CA ALA A 39 20.21 -16.21 6.18
C ALA A 39 19.92 -17.56 6.84
N VAL A 40 18.68 -17.81 7.25
CA VAL A 40 18.27 -19.11 7.81
C VAL A 40 18.36 -20.23 6.76
N ASN A 41 17.93 -19.97 5.51
CA ASN A 41 18.02 -20.97 4.45
C ASN A 41 19.49 -21.35 4.17
N PHE A 42 20.38 -20.37 4.13
CA PHE A 42 21.82 -20.59 3.98
C PHE A 42 22.39 -21.43 5.13
N TYR A 43 21.99 -21.15 6.37
CA TYR A 43 22.54 -21.82 7.55
C TYR A 43 21.99 -23.24 7.77
N VAL A 44 20.76 -23.52 7.32
CA VAL A 44 20.07 -24.78 7.64
C VAL A 44 20.32 -25.86 6.59
N ASN A 45 20.36 -25.53 5.29
CA ASN A 45 20.26 -26.55 4.23
C ASN A 45 21.17 -26.35 3.01
N GLU A 46 22.15 -25.43 3.03
CA GLU A 46 23.09 -25.20 1.91
C GLU A 46 22.42 -25.11 0.50
N TRP A 47 21.16 -24.67 0.43
CA TRP A 47 20.32 -24.60 -0.79
C TRP A 47 19.70 -25.90 -1.33
N GLU A 48 19.77 -27.04 -0.64
CA GLU A 48 19.14 -28.30 -1.10
C GLU A 48 17.62 -28.22 -1.22
N TYR A 49 16.96 -27.43 -0.35
CA TYR A 49 15.52 -27.19 -0.39
C TYR A 49 15.22 -25.68 -0.30
N PRO A 50 14.85 -25.01 -1.41
CA PRO A 50 14.60 -23.57 -1.44
C PRO A 50 13.21 -23.22 -0.87
N TRP A 51 12.92 -23.65 0.35
CA TRP A 51 11.65 -23.37 1.04
C TRP A 51 11.41 -21.86 1.27
N PHE A 52 12.48 -21.05 1.23
CA PHE A 52 12.39 -19.59 1.29
C PHE A 52 11.54 -19.00 0.16
N LEU A 53 11.41 -19.69 -0.98
CA LEU A 53 10.57 -19.28 -2.11
C LEU A 53 9.12 -19.09 -1.69
N TRP A 54 8.59 -19.94 -0.80
CA TRP A 54 7.22 -19.79 -0.27
C TRP A 54 7.06 -18.54 0.57
N VAL A 55 8.09 -18.19 1.35
CA VAL A 55 8.09 -16.97 2.17
C VAL A 55 8.19 -15.73 1.29
N VAL A 56 9.09 -15.74 0.30
CA VAL A 56 9.22 -14.66 -0.69
C VAL A 56 7.92 -14.50 -1.47
N PHE A 57 7.24 -15.60 -1.82
CA PHE A 57 5.95 -15.56 -2.51
C PHE A 57 4.86 -14.91 -1.66
N GLY A 58 4.73 -15.31 -0.38
CA GLY A 58 3.77 -14.70 0.54
C GLY A 58 4.04 -13.21 0.81
N LEU A 59 5.31 -12.85 0.97
CA LEU A 59 5.72 -11.44 1.12
C LEU A 59 5.51 -10.63 -0.15
N GLY A 60 5.80 -11.21 -1.31
CA GLY A 60 5.58 -10.61 -2.62
C GLY A 60 4.10 -10.29 -2.84
N ILE A 61 3.20 -11.21 -2.49
CA ILE A 61 1.75 -10.97 -2.51
C ILE A 61 1.36 -9.84 -1.55
N SER A 62 1.85 -9.88 -0.31
CA SER A 62 1.56 -8.83 0.68
C SER A 62 2.01 -7.44 0.20
N LEU A 63 3.20 -7.36 -0.39
CA LEU A 63 3.75 -6.13 -0.95
C LEU A 63 2.98 -5.66 -2.18
N PHE A 64 2.56 -6.59 -3.04
CA PHE A 64 1.77 -6.30 -4.23
C PHE A 64 0.44 -5.63 -3.86
N PHE A 65 -0.32 -6.20 -2.91
CA PHE A 65 -1.56 -5.60 -2.43
C PHE A 65 -1.34 -4.23 -1.78
N LYS A 66 -0.28 -4.08 -0.96
CA LYS A 66 0.05 -2.79 -0.34
C LYS A 66 0.52 -1.75 -1.36
N GLY A 67 1.21 -2.17 -2.41
CA GLY A 67 1.63 -1.32 -3.52
C GLY A 67 0.41 -0.78 -4.29
N ILE A 68 -0.55 -1.65 -4.58
CA ILE A 68 -1.84 -1.26 -5.19
C ILE A 68 -2.55 -0.20 -4.32
N GLU A 69 -2.63 -0.40 -3.00
CA GLU A 69 -3.24 0.55 -2.06
C GLU A 69 -2.47 1.89 -2.00
N ALA A 70 -1.14 1.83 -2.04
CA ALA A 70 -0.27 2.99 -1.86
C ALA A 70 -0.19 3.89 -3.10
N PHE A 71 -0.13 3.30 -4.28
CA PHE A 71 -0.11 4.02 -5.55
C PHE A 71 -1.50 4.46 -6.02
N ASP A 72 -2.56 4.20 -5.22
CA ASP A 72 -3.96 4.41 -5.64
C ASP A 72 -4.26 3.71 -6.99
N TRP A 73 -3.48 2.66 -7.36
CA TRP A 73 -3.71 1.78 -8.51
C TRP A 73 -4.85 0.79 -8.21
N SER A 74 -5.71 1.10 -7.23
CA SER A 74 -6.96 0.38 -7.13
C SER A 74 -7.71 0.57 -8.44
N ILE A 75 -8.16 -0.52 -9.05
CA ILE A 75 -9.01 -0.54 -10.24
C ILE A 75 -10.26 0.35 -10.04
N PHE A 76 -10.58 0.65 -8.78
CA PHE A 76 -11.43 1.75 -8.33
C PHE A 76 -10.57 3.00 -8.06
N SER A 77 -10.20 3.75 -9.10
CA SER A 77 -9.48 5.02 -8.90
C SER A 77 -10.37 5.97 -8.09
N LYS A 78 -9.76 6.97 -7.42
CA LYS A 78 -10.48 8.08 -6.79
C LYS A 78 -11.56 8.69 -7.69
N ASP A 79 -11.39 8.67 -9.01
CA ASP A 79 -12.41 9.14 -9.96
C ASP A 79 -13.68 8.28 -9.92
N TRP A 80 -13.60 6.99 -9.63
CA TRP A 80 -14.80 6.16 -9.42
C TRP A 80 -15.52 6.57 -8.12
N GLU A 81 -14.77 6.76 -7.03
CA GLU A 81 -15.33 7.21 -5.74
C GLU A 81 -15.99 8.58 -5.87
N GLU A 82 -15.30 9.54 -6.50
CA GLU A 82 -15.79 10.90 -6.71
C GLU A 82 -17.03 10.91 -7.63
N ARG A 83 -17.03 10.07 -8.68
CA ARG A 83 -18.22 9.88 -9.53
C ARG A 83 -19.39 9.28 -8.75
N LYS A 84 -19.15 8.32 -7.85
CA LYS A 84 -20.22 7.69 -7.07
C LYS A 84 -20.80 8.61 -6.01
N ILE A 85 -19.98 9.39 -5.32
CA ILE A 85 -20.42 10.42 -4.38
C ILE A 85 -21.27 11.46 -5.11
N LYS A 86 -20.82 11.92 -6.29
CA LYS A 86 -21.57 12.87 -7.12
C LYS A 86 -22.93 12.30 -7.55
N GLN A 87 -22.99 11.02 -7.93
CA GLN A 87 -24.25 10.33 -8.25
C GLN A 87 -25.19 10.18 -7.05
N LEU A 88 -24.68 10.01 -5.82
CA LEU A 88 -25.53 9.93 -4.63
C LEU A 88 -26.15 11.28 -4.30
N ILE A 89 -25.35 12.36 -4.31
CA ILE A 89 -25.82 13.72 -4.03
C ILE A 89 -26.85 14.18 -5.06
N ASP A 90 -26.64 13.86 -6.34
CA ASP A 90 -27.57 14.19 -7.42
C ASP A 90 -28.90 13.43 -7.32
N LYS A 91 -28.89 12.24 -6.71
CA LYS A 91 -30.10 11.47 -6.38
C LYS A 91 -30.87 12.01 -5.18
N GLU A 92 -30.20 12.60 -4.18
CA GLU A 92 -30.86 13.24 -3.03
C GLU A 92 -31.42 14.63 -3.37
N LYS A 93 -30.88 15.30 -4.38
CA LYS A 93 -31.37 16.61 -4.86
C LYS A 93 -32.59 16.51 -5.78
N LYS A 94 -33.05 15.31 -6.11
CA LYS A 94 -34.19 15.07 -7.00
C LYS A 94 -35.34 14.45 -6.23
#